data_AF-A0ABC8QQM1-F1
#
_entry.id   AF-A0ABC8QQM1-F1
#
_cell.length_a   1.000
_cell.length_b   1.000
_cell.length_c   1.000
_cell.angle_alpha   90.00
_cell.angle_beta   90.00
_cell.angle_gamma   90.00
#
_symmetry.space_group_name_H-M   'P 1'
#
loop_
_entity.id
_entity.type
_entity.pdbx_description
1 polymer ?
#
loop_
_entity_poly.entity_id
_entity_poly.type
_entity_poly.pdbx_seq_one_letter_code
_entity_poly.pdbx_strand_id
1 'polypeptide(L)'
;MSNREKLMSISDDEEENDSILERITEGAKAMKVARRMRDGVVLDLGCEQEEYFAEEEVVLCVVLTNAVEVQGKNGRYIGIAVYDTNFSWINHSCSPNACFQFCMPPWAGGESRLRIFPAAMAGGGKSELNGDSVCNYKREMTSKECERHGPRLVVRSIKTIKKGEVVSIAYTDLLHPKVMRHSELWFKYRFICYCRRCSALPPMYVDRVLKEIFAVNLDCTNLCSDHNFYREEAVKMFTECIDDTITEYLSFGNPRSCCERLENMLTHGLLDEQLEPKKETSQYKFKLHPLHYLSLNAYTTLASAYKIRGSDLLALNPESKEHQVEAFCMSRISAAYSLLLAGATQNLFLLESSLVSSVANFWTSAGESLLDLAKSSVWRLSNCGPTSEYPYVSNYKYCKCALMDFWEANSCSNQIQNSELDDISKEFLYCVTTITATIWSFLIHENCYLKLIADPIDFRWLEAAKNFETFNSTTHSGSAEGARNVSRCEAQRYGADANQERIILFRLGVHCLLYGGYLSSVCYGNKSQLNNYIQNLLHGEGNIIDAESIT
;
A
#
# COMPACT_ATOMS: atom_id res chain seq x y z
N MET A 1 31.18 -15.34 3.14
CA MET A 1 30.21 -15.86 4.11
C MET A 1 28.90 -16.11 3.38
N SER A 2 28.43 -17.36 3.33
CA SER A 2 27.18 -17.72 2.63
C SER A 2 25.94 -17.30 3.44
N ASN A 3 24.77 -17.19 2.79
CA ASN A 3 23.51 -16.91 3.51
C ASN A 3 23.20 -18.00 4.54
N ARG A 4 23.57 -19.27 4.26
CA ARG A 4 23.50 -20.35 5.23
C ARG A 4 24.40 -20.07 6.43
N GLU A 5 25.67 -19.72 6.23
CA GLU A 5 26.56 -19.38 7.35
C GLU A 5 25.98 -18.24 8.19
N LYS A 6 25.42 -17.19 7.58
CA LYS A 6 24.78 -16.10 8.32
C LYS A 6 23.51 -16.50 9.07
N LEU A 7 22.70 -17.39 8.49
CA LEU A 7 21.48 -17.92 9.13
C LEU A 7 21.79 -18.95 10.23
N MET A 8 22.91 -19.67 10.11
CA MET A 8 23.30 -20.75 11.02
C MET A 8 24.37 -20.36 12.05
N SER A 9 24.95 -19.14 11.99
CA SER A 9 26.01 -18.65 12.90
C SER A 9 25.49 -17.77 14.04
N ILE A 10 24.20 -17.88 14.36
CA ILE A 10 23.55 -17.01 15.34
C ILE A 10 24.11 -17.29 16.75
N SER A 11 24.41 -16.22 17.48
CA SER A 11 24.68 -16.25 18.93
C SER A 11 23.37 -16.21 19.71
N ASP A 12 23.31 -16.95 20.82
CA ASP A 12 22.17 -17.24 21.71
C ASP A 12 21.46 -16.01 22.37
N ASP A 13 21.62 -14.79 21.84
CA ASP A 13 21.23 -13.54 22.54
C ASP A 13 19.85 -12.97 22.14
N GLU A 14 19.07 -13.62 21.26
CA GLU A 14 17.72 -13.15 20.88
C GLU A 14 16.73 -14.34 20.80
N GLU A 15 15.75 -14.40 21.72
CA GLU A 15 14.75 -15.49 21.85
C GLU A 15 13.98 -15.81 20.54
N GLU A 16 13.83 -14.83 19.63
CA GLU A 16 13.12 -14.99 18.36
C GLU A 16 13.95 -15.73 17.29
N ASN A 17 15.28 -15.75 17.43
CA ASN A 17 16.18 -16.40 16.48
C ASN A 17 16.28 -17.92 16.67
N ASP A 18 16.11 -18.42 17.89
CA ASP A 18 16.08 -19.86 18.19
C ASP A 18 14.95 -20.56 17.43
N SER A 19 13.80 -19.89 17.32
CA SER A 19 12.62 -20.37 16.58
C SER A 19 12.88 -20.57 15.08
N ILE A 20 13.66 -19.70 14.42
CA ILE A 20 13.95 -19.86 12.98
C ILE A 20 14.90 -21.03 12.74
N LEU A 21 15.96 -21.14 13.55
CA LEU A 21 16.94 -22.22 13.42
C LEU A 21 16.30 -23.58 13.69
N GLU A 22 15.45 -23.67 14.71
CA GLU A 22 14.67 -24.86 15.02
C GLU A 22 13.77 -25.25 13.83
N ARG A 23 13.02 -24.30 13.27
CA ARG A 23 12.16 -24.54 12.10
C ARG A 23 12.93 -24.97 10.85
N ILE A 24 14.11 -24.40 10.60
CA ILE A 24 14.98 -24.84 9.49
C ILE A 24 15.43 -26.28 9.72
N THR A 25 15.83 -26.61 10.95
CA THR A 25 16.29 -27.94 11.33
C THR A 25 15.18 -28.99 11.22
N GLU A 26 13.99 -28.69 11.73
CA GLU A 26 12.81 -29.54 11.62
C GLU A 26 12.37 -29.73 10.16
N GLY A 27 12.34 -28.65 9.39
CA GLY A 27 12.06 -28.68 7.96
C GLY A 27 13.07 -29.55 7.20
N ALA A 28 14.36 -29.43 7.53
CA ALA A 28 15.42 -30.19 6.90
C ALA A 28 15.30 -31.70 7.21
N LYS A 29 14.98 -32.04 8.45
CA LYS A 29 14.66 -33.42 8.87
C LYS A 29 13.48 -33.98 8.06
N ALA A 30 12.39 -33.23 7.95
CA ALA A 30 11.20 -33.64 7.19
C ALA A 30 11.51 -33.83 5.69
N MET A 31 12.26 -32.91 5.08
CA MET A 31 12.68 -33.01 3.68
C MET A 31 13.56 -34.23 3.42
N LYS A 32 14.48 -34.56 4.33
CA LYS A 32 15.34 -35.73 4.21
C LYS A 32 14.54 -37.02 4.29
N VAL A 33 13.59 -37.12 5.21
CA VAL A 33 12.68 -38.27 5.31
C VAL A 33 11.90 -38.45 4.00
N ALA A 34 11.32 -37.38 3.47
CA ALA A 34 10.60 -37.42 2.20
C ALA A 34 11.50 -37.84 1.01
N ARG A 35 12.74 -37.34 0.97
CA ARG A 35 13.74 -37.72 -0.04
C ARG A 35 14.08 -39.21 0.04
N ARG A 36 14.34 -39.74 1.23
CA ARG A 36 14.62 -41.17 1.46
C ARG A 36 13.46 -42.07 1.06
N MET A 37 12.24 -41.68 1.40
CA MET A 37 11.02 -42.39 0.98
C MET A 37 10.90 -42.44 -0.54
N ARG A 38 11.14 -41.31 -1.24
CA ARG A 38 11.13 -41.25 -2.71
C ARG A 38 12.20 -42.15 -3.32
N ASP A 39 13.38 -42.19 -2.73
CA ASP A 39 14.53 -42.96 -3.23
C ASP A 39 14.47 -44.44 -2.82
N GLY A 40 13.41 -44.88 -2.13
CA GLY A 40 13.15 -46.28 -1.78
C GLY A 40 14.03 -46.83 -0.66
N VAL A 41 14.66 -45.96 0.14
CA VAL A 41 15.53 -46.36 1.25
C VAL A 41 14.66 -46.73 2.46
N VAL A 42 14.81 -47.94 2.98
CA VAL A 42 14.10 -48.41 4.20
C VAL A 42 14.51 -47.54 5.39
N LEU A 43 13.53 -46.94 6.06
CA LEU A 43 13.74 -46.20 7.30
C LEU A 43 14.09 -47.21 8.40
N ASP A 44 15.38 -47.45 8.63
CA ASP A 44 15.83 -48.21 9.79
C ASP A 44 15.63 -47.32 11.03
N LEU A 45 14.54 -47.57 11.75
CA LEU A 45 14.07 -46.81 12.92
C LEU A 45 15.00 -46.91 14.14
N GLY A 46 16.16 -47.57 14.02
CA GLY A 46 17.07 -47.89 15.13
C GLY A 46 18.48 -47.29 15.06
N CYS A 47 18.84 -46.53 14.03
CA CYS A 47 20.18 -45.95 13.92
C CYS A 47 20.13 -44.43 14.10
N GLU A 48 20.33 -43.97 15.33
CA GLU A 48 20.72 -42.59 15.67
C GLU A 48 22.14 -42.30 15.17
N GLN A 49 22.37 -42.35 13.86
CA GLN A 49 23.52 -41.66 13.29
C GLN A 49 23.12 -40.20 13.09
N GLU A 50 23.84 -39.30 13.75
CA GLU A 50 23.84 -37.85 13.53
C GLU A 50 24.24 -37.53 12.07
N GLU A 51 23.42 -37.93 11.11
CA GLU A 51 23.68 -37.65 9.71
C GLU A 51 23.20 -36.23 9.38
N TYR A 52 24.17 -35.32 9.32
CA TYR A 52 24.08 -33.94 8.85
C TYR A 52 23.02 -33.74 7.75
N PHE A 53 22.03 -32.87 8.01
CA PHE A 53 20.96 -32.47 7.08
C PHE A 53 21.40 -31.31 6.16
N ALA A 54 22.70 -31.24 5.84
CA ALA A 54 23.31 -30.06 5.24
C ALA A 54 22.69 -29.69 3.88
N GLU A 55 22.34 -30.68 3.06
CA GLU A 55 21.74 -30.44 1.73
C GLU A 55 20.35 -29.81 1.86
N GLU A 56 19.50 -30.39 2.72
CA GLU A 56 18.15 -29.90 2.96
C GLU A 56 18.14 -28.51 3.62
N GLU A 57 19.04 -28.27 4.59
CA GLU A 57 19.25 -26.96 5.20
C GLU A 57 19.67 -25.90 4.17
N VAL A 58 20.62 -26.24 3.28
CA VAL A 58 21.06 -25.34 2.21
C VAL A 58 19.88 -24.97 1.31
N VAL A 59 19.07 -25.95 0.90
CA VAL A 59 17.90 -25.70 0.04
C VAL A 59 16.88 -24.81 0.76
N LEU A 60 16.58 -25.08 2.03
CA LEU A 60 15.66 -24.23 2.81
C LEU A 60 16.19 -22.81 2.97
N CYS A 61 17.48 -22.63 3.27
CA CYS A 61 18.11 -21.32 3.33
C CYS A 61 18.01 -20.57 2.00
N VAL A 62 18.20 -21.26 0.86
CA VAL A 62 18.04 -20.68 -0.47
C VAL A 62 16.60 -20.26 -0.70
N VAL A 63 15.61 -21.10 -0.38
CA VAL A 63 14.19 -20.75 -0.51
C VAL A 63 13.84 -19.56 0.36
N LEU A 64 14.20 -19.56 1.64
CA LEU A 64 13.89 -18.48 2.58
C LEU A 64 14.47 -17.11 2.14
N THR A 65 15.65 -17.11 1.52
CA THR A 65 16.34 -15.87 1.13
C THR A 65 16.06 -15.41 -0.30
N ASN A 66 15.46 -16.26 -1.16
CA ASN A 66 15.22 -15.93 -2.58
C ASN A 66 13.75 -16.07 -3.01
N ALA A 67 12.88 -16.66 -2.19
CA ALA A 67 11.46 -16.78 -2.52
C ALA A 67 10.77 -15.41 -2.52
N VAL A 68 9.85 -15.24 -3.46
CA VAL A 68 8.95 -14.10 -3.56
C VAL A 68 7.51 -14.56 -3.40
N GLU A 69 6.72 -13.72 -2.74
CA GLU A 69 5.27 -13.92 -2.62
C GLU A 69 4.60 -13.58 -3.94
N VAL A 70 3.91 -14.56 -4.52
CA VAL A 70 3.15 -14.42 -5.75
C VAL A 70 1.76 -13.88 -5.42
N GLN A 71 1.41 -12.77 -6.05
CA GLN A 71 0.10 -12.16 -5.94
C GLN A 71 -0.69 -12.31 -7.26
N GLY A 72 -2.00 -12.49 -7.13
CA GLY A 72 -2.95 -12.60 -8.24
C GLY A 72 -3.48 -11.27 -8.74
N LYS A 73 -4.48 -11.34 -9.63
CA LYS A 73 -5.06 -10.19 -10.37
C LYS A 73 -5.54 -9.01 -9.48
N ASN A 74 -5.78 -9.26 -8.19
CA ASN A 74 -6.32 -8.28 -7.24
C ASN A 74 -5.39 -8.10 -6.03
N GLY A 75 -4.09 -8.36 -6.16
CA GLY A 75 -3.15 -8.35 -5.02
C GLY A 75 -3.32 -9.53 -4.05
N ARG A 76 -4.29 -10.42 -4.29
CA ARG A 76 -4.54 -11.61 -3.47
C ARG A 76 -3.33 -12.54 -3.49
N TYR A 77 -2.82 -12.88 -2.32
CA TYR A 77 -1.77 -13.88 -2.15
C TYR A 77 -2.17 -15.23 -2.78
N ILE A 78 -1.30 -15.76 -3.64
CA ILE A 78 -1.45 -17.07 -4.31
C ILE A 78 -0.51 -18.10 -3.67
N GLY A 79 0.69 -17.70 -3.29
CA GLY A 79 1.72 -18.61 -2.78
C GLY A 79 3.12 -17.98 -2.84
N ILE A 80 4.15 -18.81 -2.77
CA ILE A 80 5.55 -18.39 -2.96
C ILE A 80 6.16 -19.02 -4.21
N ALA A 81 7.13 -18.34 -4.83
CA ALA A 81 7.89 -18.85 -5.96
C ALA A 81 9.37 -18.50 -5.82
N VAL A 82 10.24 -19.39 -6.32
CA VAL A 82 11.68 -19.15 -6.47
C VAL A 82 11.98 -19.08 -7.96
N TYR A 83 12.61 -17.98 -8.39
CA TYR A 83 13.06 -17.80 -9.77
C TYR A 83 14.56 -18.06 -9.86
N ASP A 84 15.03 -18.31 -11.09
CA ASP A 84 16.45 -18.59 -11.34
C ASP A 84 17.36 -17.38 -11.01
N THR A 85 18.65 -17.54 -11.28
CA THR A 85 19.66 -16.52 -11.03
C THR A 85 19.42 -15.21 -11.78
N ASN A 86 18.64 -15.20 -12.87
CA ASN A 86 18.37 -13.97 -13.61
C ASN A 86 17.53 -12.98 -12.79
N PHE A 87 16.66 -13.47 -11.92
CA PHE A 87 15.91 -12.62 -10.98
C PHE A 87 16.56 -12.57 -9.60
N SER A 88 16.97 -13.73 -9.07
CA SER A 88 17.47 -13.85 -7.69
C SER A 88 18.78 -13.11 -7.43
N TRP A 89 19.48 -12.63 -8.48
CA TRP A 89 20.67 -11.79 -8.36
C TRP A 89 20.39 -10.28 -8.30
N ILE A 90 19.15 -9.84 -8.48
CA ILE A 90 18.80 -8.41 -8.43
C ILE A 90 18.77 -7.97 -6.98
N ASN A 91 19.74 -7.13 -6.60
CA ASN A 91 19.90 -6.67 -5.22
C ASN A 91 18.84 -5.66 -4.77
N HIS A 92 18.75 -5.51 -3.45
CA HIS A 92 17.90 -4.54 -2.79
C HIS A 92 18.44 -3.10 -2.88
N SER A 93 17.52 -2.13 -2.95
CA SER A 93 17.74 -0.72 -2.57
C SER A 93 16.47 -0.17 -1.93
N CYS A 94 16.58 0.75 -0.96
CA CYS A 94 15.43 1.52 -0.44
C CYS A 94 15.05 2.72 -1.34
N SER A 95 15.82 2.94 -2.41
CA SER A 95 15.50 3.86 -3.51
C SER A 95 15.78 3.12 -4.83
N PRO A 96 15.02 2.06 -5.14
CA PRO A 96 15.27 1.22 -6.30
C PRO A 96 15.05 1.97 -7.62
N ASN A 97 15.64 1.44 -8.69
CA ASN A 97 15.48 1.92 -10.06
C ASN A 97 14.64 0.97 -10.93
N ALA A 98 14.26 -0.20 -10.39
CA ALA A 98 13.34 -1.14 -11.01
C ALA A 98 12.29 -1.65 -10.01
N CYS A 99 11.19 -2.17 -10.54
CA CYS A 99 10.19 -2.96 -9.82
C CYS A 99 9.87 -4.23 -10.60
N PHE A 100 9.10 -5.15 -10.01
CA PHE A 100 8.68 -6.38 -10.69
C PHE A 100 7.18 -6.65 -10.53
N GLN A 101 6.65 -7.47 -11.43
CA GLN A 101 5.27 -7.95 -11.38
C GLN A 101 5.16 -9.40 -11.85
N PHE A 102 4.05 -10.03 -11.46
CA PHE A 102 3.66 -11.36 -11.93
C PHE A 102 2.68 -11.27 -13.10
N CYS A 103 3.03 -11.91 -14.21
CA CYS A 103 2.16 -12.17 -15.34
C CYS A 103 1.65 -13.61 -15.25
N MET A 104 0.36 -13.74 -14.94
CA MET A 104 -0.30 -15.04 -14.88
C MET A 104 -0.60 -15.57 -16.29
N PRO A 105 -0.38 -16.86 -16.58
CA PRO A 105 -0.78 -17.45 -17.86
C PRO A 105 -2.31 -17.38 -18.04
N PRO A 106 -2.82 -17.34 -19.29
CA PRO A 106 -4.25 -17.43 -19.56
C PRO A 106 -4.82 -18.71 -18.94
N TRP A 107 -5.97 -18.61 -18.28
CA TRP A 107 -6.63 -19.78 -17.69
C TRP A 107 -7.14 -20.69 -18.81
N ALA A 108 -6.44 -21.77 -19.11
CA ALA A 108 -7.04 -22.92 -19.80
C ALA A 108 -7.80 -23.73 -18.74
N GLY A 109 -9.08 -23.98 -18.95
CA GLY A 109 -10.05 -24.55 -17.97
C GLY A 109 -9.78 -25.96 -17.45
N GLY A 110 -8.59 -26.23 -16.90
CA GLY A 110 -8.22 -27.52 -16.29
C GLY A 110 -8.11 -27.46 -14.76
N GLU A 111 -8.56 -28.53 -14.10
CA GLU A 111 -8.71 -28.69 -12.64
C GLU A 111 -7.39 -28.83 -11.85
N SER A 112 -6.23 -28.44 -12.39
CA SER A 112 -4.99 -28.52 -11.61
C SER A 112 -4.91 -27.38 -10.59
N ARG A 113 -5.20 -27.70 -9.32
CA ARG A 113 -5.14 -26.77 -8.18
C ARG A 113 -3.72 -26.31 -7.83
N LEU A 114 -2.68 -26.94 -8.38
CA LEU A 114 -1.28 -26.60 -8.10
C LEU A 114 -0.61 -26.05 -9.37
N ARG A 115 -0.26 -24.76 -9.34
CA ARG A 115 0.49 -24.05 -10.39
C ARG A 115 2.00 -24.15 -10.19
N ILE A 116 2.45 -25.25 -9.60
CA ILE A 116 3.86 -25.52 -9.30
C ILE A 116 4.42 -26.30 -10.48
N PHE A 117 5.31 -25.68 -11.26
CA PHE A 117 6.04 -26.36 -12.33
C PHE A 117 7.52 -26.51 -11.94
N PRO A 118 8.07 -27.74 -11.94
CA PRO A 118 9.49 -27.94 -11.69
C PRO A 118 10.31 -27.35 -12.84
N ALA A 119 11.31 -26.52 -12.53
CA ALA A 119 12.27 -26.03 -13.52
C ALA A 119 13.00 -27.16 -14.27
N ALA A 120 13.08 -28.35 -13.66
CA ALA A 120 13.84 -29.49 -14.17
C ALA A 120 13.16 -30.32 -15.28
N MET A 121 11.89 -30.07 -15.62
CA MET A 121 11.18 -30.88 -16.64
C MET A 121 11.50 -30.45 -18.09
N ALA A 122 12.16 -29.31 -18.30
CA ALA A 122 12.53 -28.80 -19.62
C ALA A 122 13.96 -29.22 -20.01
N GLY A 123 14.28 -30.51 -19.95
CA GLY A 123 15.62 -30.97 -20.35
C GLY A 123 15.94 -32.41 -19.98
N GLY A 124 15.17 -33.36 -20.50
CA GLY A 124 15.59 -34.77 -20.53
C GLY A 124 16.77 -34.96 -21.47
N GLY A 125 17.96 -34.55 -21.06
CA GLY A 125 19.21 -34.72 -21.79
C GLY A 125 20.36 -34.46 -20.83
N LYS A 126 21.03 -35.52 -20.40
CA LYS A 126 22.28 -35.45 -19.64
C LYS A 126 23.25 -34.52 -20.37
N SER A 127 23.46 -33.32 -19.84
CA SER A 127 24.59 -32.49 -20.23
C SER A 127 25.42 -32.31 -18.97
N GLU A 128 26.62 -32.85 -19.02
CA GLU A 128 27.61 -32.83 -17.97
C GLU A 128 27.88 -31.39 -17.51
N LEU A 129 27.91 -31.22 -16.20
CA LEU A 129 28.33 -30.02 -15.51
C LEU A 129 29.75 -29.64 -15.94
N ASN A 130 29.87 -28.69 -16.88
CA ASN A 130 31.06 -27.86 -16.98
C ASN A 130 30.68 -26.44 -16.55
N GLY A 131 31.32 -26.00 -15.47
CA GLY A 131 31.06 -24.76 -14.75
C GLY A 131 31.51 -23.51 -15.49
N ASP A 132 30.90 -23.23 -16.65
CA ASP A 132 30.93 -21.91 -17.27
C ASP A 132 29.80 -21.80 -18.31
N SER A 133 28.56 -21.64 -17.85
CA SER A 133 27.46 -21.29 -18.76
C SER A 133 26.44 -20.43 -18.04
N VAL A 134 26.67 -19.12 -18.10
CA VAL A 134 25.61 -18.11 -17.95
C VAL A 134 24.48 -18.52 -18.90
N CYS A 135 23.36 -18.94 -18.30
CA CYS A 135 22.25 -19.58 -19.00
C CYS A 135 21.53 -18.56 -19.90
N ASN A 136 22.07 -18.30 -21.08
CA ASN A 136 21.43 -17.50 -22.13
C ASN A 136 20.32 -18.34 -22.79
N TYR A 137 19.22 -18.60 -22.07
CA TYR A 137 18.00 -19.14 -22.67
C TYR A 137 17.22 -18.00 -23.37
N LYS A 138 17.77 -17.51 -24.49
CA LYS A 138 16.96 -16.83 -25.51
C LYS A 138 16.28 -17.89 -26.37
N ARG A 139 15.20 -18.49 -25.86
CA ARG A 139 14.23 -19.17 -26.72
C ARG A 139 12.95 -18.34 -26.68
N GLU A 140 12.57 -17.76 -27.82
CA GLU A 140 11.22 -17.24 -28.01
C GLU A 140 10.24 -18.40 -27.82
N MET A 141 9.68 -18.53 -26.62
CA MET A 141 8.67 -19.53 -26.31
C MET A 141 7.40 -19.21 -27.10
N THR A 142 6.95 -20.19 -27.87
CA THR A 142 5.65 -20.13 -28.55
C THR A 142 4.53 -20.13 -27.51
N SER A 143 3.37 -19.55 -27.84
CA SER A 143 2.23 -19.40 -26.92
C SER A 143 1.76 -20.72 -26.27
N LYS A 144 2.00 -21.87 -26.90
CA LYS A 144 1.67 -23.20 -26.39
C LYS A 144 2.64 -23.73 -25.31
N GLU A 145 3.89 -23.25 -25.24
CA GLU A 145 4.83 -23.64 -24.17
C GLU A 145 4.61 -22.84 -22.88
N CYS A 146 4.05 -21.62 -22.97
CA CYS A 146 3.69 -20.79 -21.82
C CYS A 146 2.57 -21.40 -20.95
N GLU A 147 1.74 -22.29 -21.51
CA GLU A 147 0.68 -22.98 -20.76
C GLU A 147 1.22 -23.98 -19.73
N ARG A 148 2.50 -24.37 -19.84
CA ARG A 148 3.18 -25.35 -18.97
C ARG A 148 4.09 -24.72 -17.92
N HIS A 149 4.00 -23.42 -17.67
CA HIS A 149 4.89 -22.73 -16.74
C HIS A 149 4.10 -21.97 -15.68
N GLY A 150 4.69 -21.83 -14.49
CA GLY A 150 4.14 -21.03 -13.41
C GLY A 150 4.06 -19.52 -13.75
N PRO A 151 3.64 -18.67 -12.80
CA PRO A 151 3.59 -17.22 -12.99
C PRO A 151 4.91 -16.67 -13.56
N ARG A 152 4.85 -15.93 -14.66
CA ARG A 152 6.04 -15.28 -15.24
C ARG A 152 6.35 -14.00 -14.46
N LEU A 153 7.61 -13.78 -14.12
CA LEU A 153 8.05 -12.54 -13.50
C LEU A 153 8.60 -11.58 -14.57
N VAL A 154 8.24 -10.30 -14.47
CA VAL A 154 8.74 -9.23 -15.35
C VAL A 154 9.31 -8.11 -14.49
N VAL A 155 10.59 -7.79 -14.70
CA VAL A 155 11.27 -6.64 -14.08
C VAL A 155 11.24 -5.46 -15.05
N ARG A 156 10.87 -4.29 -14.55
CA ARG A 156 10.78 -3.05 -15.33
C ARG A 156 11.49 -1.92 -14.61
N SER A 157 12.16 -1.07 -15.38
CA SER A 157 12.75 0.17 -14.88
C SER A 157 11.66 1.18 -14.53
N ILE A 158 11.77 1.78 -13.34
CA ILE A 158 10.91 2.88 -12.87
C ILE A 158 11.66 4.23 -12.84
N LYS A 159 12.97 4.19 -13.09
CA LYS A 159 13.85 5.36 -13.25
C LYS A 159 14.72 5.14 -14.48
N THR A 160 15.32 6.20 -15.01
CA THR A 160 16.36 6.03 -16.06
C THR A 160 17.55 5.27 -15.45
N ILE A 161 17.96 4.18 -16.10
CA ILE A 161 19.12 3.39 -15.70
C ILE A 161 20.24 3.64 -16.70
N LYS A 162 21.38 4.16 -16.23
CA LYS A 162 22.54 4.42 -17.09
C LYS A 162 23.31 3.12 -17.36
N LYS A 163 24.03 3.05 -18.50
CA LYS A 163 24.93 1.92 -18.76
C LYS A 163 25.96 1.81 -17.63
N GLY A 164 26.06 0.63 -17.03
CA GLY A 164 26.95 0.36 -15.89
C GLY A 164 26.34 0.63 -14.52
N GLU A 165 25.13 1.18 -14.46
CA GLU A 165 24.36 1.31 -13.21
C GLU A 165 23.77 -0.04 -12.80
N VAL A 166 23.84 -0.35 -11.50
CA VAL A 166 23.28 -1.59 -10.94
C VAL A 166 21.76 -1.50 -10.93
N VAL A 167 21.10 -2.54 -11.44
CA VAL A 167 19.64 -2.70 -11.32
C VAL A 167 19.32 -3.15 -9.90
N SER A 168 18.36 -2.47 -9.26
CA SER A 168 17.92 -2.79 -7.90
C SER A 168 16.42 -2.71 -7.76
N ILE A 169 15.87 -3.55 -6.88
CA ILE A 169 14.45 -3.60 -6.52
C ILE A 169 14.27 -3.37 -5.00
N ALA A 170 13.04 -3.10 -4.56
CA ALA A 170 12.72 -3.12 -3.14
C ALA A 170 12.40 -4.56 -2.69
N TYR A 171 12.87 -4.92 -1.49
CA TYR A 171 12.55 -6.21 -0.84
C TYR A 171 11.57 -6.01 0.32
N THR A 172 11.42 -4.77 0.76
CA THR A 172 10.62 -4.34 1.92
C THR A 172 9.68 -3.24 1.48
N ASP A 173 8.71 -2.90 2.33
CA ASP A 173 7.90 -1.69 2.12
C ASP A 173 8.79 -0.43 2.22
N LEU A 174 8.66 0.48 1.25
CA LEU A 174 9.40 1.74 1.20
C LEU A 174 8.75 2.86 2.01
N LEU A 175 7.51 2.68 2.47
CA LEU A 175 6.80 3.55 3.41
C LEU A 175 7.13 3.22 4.87
N HIS A 176 7.78 2.09 5.13
CA HIS A 176 8.34 1.83 6.45
C HIS A 176 9.55 2.73 6.73
N PRO A 177 9.76 3.17 7.98
CA PRO A 177 10.96 3.90 8.34
C PRO A 177 12.25 3.09 8.21
N LYS A 178 13.40 3.78 8.09
CA LYS A 178 14.73 3.14 7.93
C LYS A 178 15.00 2.00 8.91
N VAL A 179 14.65 2.17 10.20
CA VAL A 179 14.90 1.17 11.24
C VAL A 179 14.10 -0.11 10.99
N MET A 180 12.81 0.01 10.65
CA MET A 180 11.97 -1.14 10.32
C MET A 180 12.44 -1.82 9.03
N ARG A 181 12.78 -1.05 7.98
CA ARG A 181 13.36 -1.63 6.75
C ARG A 181 14.64 -2.40 7.05
N HIS A 182 15.51 -1.87 7.90
CA HIS A 182 16.75 -2.56 8.30
C HIS A 182 16.46 -3.82 9.12
N SER A 183 15.49 -3.76 10.04
CA SER A 183 15.06 -4.91 10.84
C SER A 183 14.54 -6.04 9.95
N GLU A 184 13.65 -5.74 9.01
CA GLU A 184 13.10 -6.71 8.06
C GLU A 184 14.19 -7.30 7.15
N LEU A 185 15.08 -6.46 6.62
CA LEU A 185 16.21 -6.91 5.80
C LEU A 185 17.18 -7.79 6.58
N TRP A 186 17.44 -7.45 7.85
CA TRP A 186 18.29 -8.25 8.71
C TRP A 186 17.65 -9.60 9.00
N PHE A 187 16.41 -9.60 9.47
CA PHE A 187 15.68 -10.80 9.84
C PHE A 187 15.55 -11.79 8.68
N LYS A 188 15.12 -11.31 7.51
CA LYS A 188 14.81 -12.14 6.34
C LYS A 188 16.01 -12.40 5.42
N TYR A 189 16.88 -11.41 5.23
CA TYR A 189 17.95 -11.46 4.23
C TYR A 189 19.37 -11.33 4.80
N ARG A 190 19.52 -11.10 6.11
CA ARG A 190 20.79 -11.07 6.84
C ARG A 190 21.81 -10.08 6.26
N PHE A 191 21.32 -8.89 5.92
CA PHE A 191 22.16 -7.74 5.58
C PHE A 191 21.52 -6.42 6.00
N ILE A 192 22.36 -5.39 6.13
CA ILE A 192 21.94 -4.02 6.36
C ILE A 192 22.12 -3.22 5.07
N CYS A 193 21.11 -2.43 4.70
CA CYS A 193 21.13 -1.63 3.49
C CYS A 193 21.97 -0.35 3.66
N TYR A 194 22.87 -0.11 2.70
CA TYR A 194 23.70 1.10 2.62
C TYR A 194 23.40 1.95 1.38
N CYS A 195 22.20 1.82 0.79
CA CYS A 195 21.80 2.61 -0.37
C CYS A 195 21.78 4.12 -0.06
N ARG A 196 21.71 4.96 -1.10
CA ARG A 196 21.70 6.43 -0.98
C ARG A 196 20.69 6.94 0.06
N ARG A 197 19.49 6.36 0.10
CA ARG A 197 18.44 6.74 1.05
C ARG A 197 18.82 6.39 2.49
N CYS A 198 19.33 5.19 2.73
CA CYS A 198 19.75 4.76 4.07
C CYS A 198 21.02 5.45 4.56
N SER A 199 21.93 5.82 3.67
CA SER A 199 23.21 6.45 3.99
C SER A 199 23.15 7.99 4.05
N ALA A 200 21.99 8.60 3.77
CA ALA A 200 21.83 10.04 3.79
C ALA A 200 21.97 10.64 5.20
N LEU A 201 22.79 11.68 5.32
CA LEU A 201 23.00 12.47 6.53
C LEU A 201 22.95 13.97 6.15
N PRO A 202 21.96 14.75 6.63
CA PRO A 202 20.82 14.33 7.45
C PRO A 202 19.86 13.38 6.70
N PRO A 203 18.96 12.66 7.41
CA PRO A 203 17.95 11.84 6.78
C PRO A 203 17.16 12.61 5.71
N MET A 204 16.88 11.95 4.58
CA MET A 204 16.06 12.53 3.53
C MET A 204 14.66 12.88 4.06
N TYR A 205 14.00 13.86 3.44
CA TYR A 205 12.67 14.35 3.86
C TYR A 205 11.70 13.20 4.16
N VAL A 206 11.57 12.24 3.25
CA VAL A 206 10.64 11.10 3.36
C VAL A 206 10.91 10.30 4.63
N ASP A 207 12.17 9.94 4.92
CA ASP A 207 12.50 9.16 6.12
C ASP A 207 12.34 9.96 7.42
N ARG A 208 12.48 11.29 7.36
CA ARG A 208 12.21 12.17 8.50
C ARG A 208 10.72 12.22 8.80
N VAL A 209 9.87 12.55 7.82
CA VAL A 209 8.42 12.73 8.04
C VAL A 209 7.71 11.42 8.38
N LEU A 210 8.18 10.29 7.86
CA LEU A 210 7.64 8.98 8.20
C LEU A 210 7.82 8.63 9.69
N LYS A 211 8.75 9.28 10.42
CA LYS A 211 9.00 9.07 11.86
C LYS A 211 8.62 10.28 12.74
N GLU A 212 8.07 11.32 12.15
CA GLU A 212 7.85 12.58 12.85
C GLU A 212 6.62 12.50 13.76
N ILE A 213 6.77 12.96 15.01
CA ILE A 213 5.65 13.15 15.93
C ILE A 213 5.67 14.57 16.49
N PHE A 214 4.51 15.17 16.72
CA PHE A 214 4.37 16.47 17.35
C PHE A 214 4.19 16.32 18.86
N ALA A 215 4.83 17.18 19.64
CA ALA A 215 4.54 17.37 21.05
C ALA A 215 3.81 18.70 21.22
N VAL A 216 2.59 18.67 21.74
CA VAL A 216 1.77 19.84 22.04
C VAL A 216 2.00 20.23 23.51
N ASN A 217 2.14 21.53 23.78
CA ASN A 217 2.46 22.15 25.08
C ASN A 217 3.95 22.16 25.52
N LEU A 218 4.90 22.19 24.57
CA LEU A 218 6.31 22.43 24.90
C LEU A 218 6.66 23.92 24.77
N ASP A 219 6.97 24.58 25.89
CA ASP A 219 7.78 25.80 25.84
C ASP A 219 9.18 25.39 25.34
N CYS A 220 9.52 25.81 24.13
CA CYS A 220 10.73 25.41 23.38
C CYS A 220 12.07 25.89 23.98
N THR A 221 12.16 26.10 25.30
CA THR A 221 13.33 26.72 25.94
C THR A 221 14.32 25.74 26.59
N ASN A 222 13.96 24.48 26.83
CA ASN A 222 14.86 23.52 27.48
C ASN A 222 15.13 22.29 26.59
N LEU A 223 16.20 22.34 25.81
CA LEU A 223 16.75 21.19 25.07
C LEU A 223 17.39 20.18 26.05
N CYS A 224 16.61 19.32 26.70
CA CYS A 224 17.13 18.22 27.53
C CYS A 224 17.07 16.86 26.82
N SER A 225 18.00 15.97 27.15
CA SER A 225 18.06 14.54 26.73
C SER A 225 16.79 13.75 27.03
N ASP A 226 16.03 14.18 28.03
CA ASP A 226 14.80 13.52 28.47
C ASP A 226 13.71 13.56 27.37
N HIS A 227 13.71 14.58 26.50
CA HIS A 227 12.72 14.70 25.41
C HIS A 227 12.81 13.60 24.34
N ASN A 228 14.02 13.12 24.05
CA ASN A 228 14.18 12.02 23.10
C ASN A 228 13.65 10.70 23.67
N PHE A 229 13.82 10.49 24.98
CA PHE A 229 13.29 9.32 25.67
C PHE A 229 11.75 9.27 25.62
N TYR A 230 11.06 10.37 25.98
CA TYR A 230 9.60 10.42 25.91
C TYR A 230 9.05 10.27 24.48
N ARG A 231 9.76 10.82 23.48
CA ARG A 231 9.39 10.65 22.06
C ARG A 231 9.52 9.20 21.62
N GLU A 232 10.59 8.51 22.00
CA GLU A 232 10.80 7.10 21.67
C GLU A 232 9.74 6.21 22.33
N GLU A 233 9.44 6.43 23.61
CA GLU A 233 8.40 5.69 24.32
C GLU A 233 7.00 5.96 23.74
N ALA A 234 6.69 7.20 23.40
CA ALA A 234 5.43 7.54 22.73
C ALA A 234 5.29 6.82 21.37
N VAL A 235 6.37 6.76 20.57
CA VAL A 235 6.35 6.02 19.28
C VAL A 235 6.14 4.53 19.51
N LYS A 236 6.78 3.95 20.53
CA LYS A 236 6.59 2.55 20.89
C LYS A 236 5.14 2.27 21.28
N MET A 237 4.55 3.06 22.18
CA MET A 237 3.14 2.93 22.57
C MET A 237 2.18 3.13 21.39
N PHE A 238 2.44 4.10 20.51
CA PHE A 238 1.64 4.27 19.29
C PHE A 238 1.71 3.03 18.39
N THR A 239 2.90 2.43 18.27
CA THR A 239 3.12 1.23 17.46
C THR A 239 2.33 0.05 18.03
N GLU A 240 2.52 -0.25 19.32
CA GLU A 240 1.80 -1.33 20.01
C GLU A 240 0.28 -1.15 19.89
N CYS A 241 -0.25 0.03 20.23
CA CYS A 241 -1.70 0.25 20.21
C CYS A 241 -2.30 0.19 18.80
N ILE A 242 -1.61 0.72 17.77
CA ILE A 242 -2.10 0.67 16.39
C ILE A 242 -2.00 -0.75 15.84
N ASP A 243 -0.88 -1.44 16.04
CA ASP A 243 -0.66 -2.79 15.55
C ASP A 243 -1.61 -3.79 16.23
N ASP A 244 -1.86 -3.66 17.53
CA ASP A 244 -2.86 -4.45 18.25
C ASP A 244 -4.27 -4.24 17.68
N THR A 245 -4.64 -2.98 17.41
CA THR A 245 -5.95 -2.65 16.85
C THR A 245 -6.11 -3.23 15.44
N ILE A 246 -5.09 -3.12 14.61
CA ILE A 246 -5.09 -3.68 13.25
C ILE A 246 -5.13 -5.21 13.30
N THR A 247 -4.35 -5.83 14.18
CA THR A 247 -4.30 -7.29 14.35
C THR A 247 -5.64 -7.84 14.84
N GLU A 248 -6.29 -7.19 15.80
CA GLU A 248 -7.63 -7.54 16.27
C GLU A 248 -8.66 -7.45 15.12
N TYR A 249 -8.61 -6.38 14.33
CA TYR A 249 -9.48 -6.23 13.17
C TYR A 249 -9.30 -7.36 12.14
N LEU A 250 -8.06 -7.68 11.78
CA LEU A 250 -7.75 -8.74 10.82
C LEU A 250 -8.11 -10.14 11.36
N SER A 251 -8.08 -10.35 12.67
CA SER A 251 -8.34 -11.65 13.30
C SER A 251 -9.81 -11.90 13.62
N PHE A 252 -10.50 -10.90 14.18
CA PHE A 252 -11.86 -11.05 14.70
C PHE A 252 -12.93 -10.37 13.84
N GLY A 253 -12.54 -9.53 12.89
CA GLY A 253 -13.47 -8.89 11.95
C GLY A 253 -14.40 -7.88 12.63
N ASN A 254 -13.91 -7.07 13.56
CA ASN A 254 -14.69 -6.00 14.19
C ASN A 254 -14.31 -4.61 13.63
N PRO A 255 -14.88 -4.20 12.49
CA PRO A 255 -14.48 -2.95 11.84
C PRO A 255 -14.95 -1.71 12.61
N ARG A 256 -16.02 -1.79 13.41
CA ARG A 256 -16.52 -0.66 14.20
C ARG A 256 -15.54 -0.27 15.31
N SER A 257 -15.14 -1.24 16.14
CA SER A 257 -14.14 -1.03 17.20
C SER A 257 -12.83 -0.51 16.62
N CYS A 258 -12.39 -1.08 15.49
CA CYS A 258 -11.21 -0.63 14.76
C CYS A 258 -11.29 0.85 14.37
N CYS A 259 -12.39 1.29 13.75
CA CYS A 259 -12.58 2.69 13.38
C CYS A 259 -12.51 3.61 14.60
N GLU A 260 -13.27 3.30 15.65
CA GLU A 260 -13.36 4.13 16.85
C GLU A 260 -11.98 4.26 17.54
N ARG A 261 -11.24 3.16 17.70
CA ARG A 261 -9.91 3.16 18.32
C ARG A 261 -8.90 3.96 17.51
N LEU A 262 -8.77 3.70 16.21
CA LEU A 262 -7.78 4.37 15.36
C LEU A 262 -8.07 5.88 15.24
N GLU A 263 -9.34 6.28 15.06
CA GLU A 263 -9.69 7.70 14.97
C GLU A 263 -9.48 8.45 16.28
N ASN A 264 -9.77 7.80 17.41
CA ASN A 264 -9.50 8.37 18.72
C ASN A 264 -8.00 8.62 18.91
N MET A 265 -7.15 7.66 18.54
CA MET A 265 -5.69 7.81 18.62
C MET A 265 -5.17 8.91 17.70
N LEU A 266 -5.65 8.98 16.46
CA LEU A 266 -5.24 10.01 15.51
C LEU A 266 -5.71 11.43 15.93
N THR A 267 -6.91 11.53 16.49
CA THR A 267 -7.52 12.81 16.91
C THR A 267 -6.92 13.32 18.21
N HIS A 268 -6.87 12.45 19.22
CA HIS A 268 -6.50 12.83 20.58
C HIS A 268 -5.02 12.59 20.88
N GLY A 269 -4.30 11.76 20.13
CA GLY A 269 -2.92 11.43 20.44
C GLY A 269 -2.76 10.68 21.76
N LEU A 270 -1.53 10.64 22.28
CA LEU A 270 -1.19 10.05 23.58
C LEU A 270 -0.92 11.14 24.62
N LEU A 271 -1.35 10.90 25.86
CA LEU A 271 -1.09 11.75 27.01
C LEU A 271 0.07 11.19 27.83
N ASP A 272 0.90 12.07 28.39
CA ASP A 272 2.03 11.71 29.24
C ASP A 272 1.65 10.94 30.52
N GLU A 273 0.41 11.06 31.02
CA GLU A 273 -0.06 10.25 32.16
C GLU A 273 -0.17 8.75 31.85
N GLN A 274 -0.22 8.38 30.57
CA GLN A 274 -0.17 6.99 30.11
C GLN A 274 1.27 6.47 29.97
N LEU A 275 2.26 7.37 30.06
CA LEU A 275 3.69 7.09 30.18
C LEU A 275 4.04 7.06 31.69
N GLU A 276 5.04 6.27 32.11
CA GLU A 276 5.26 5.95 33.54
C GLU A 276 5.17 7.16 34.51
N PRO A 277 4.51 7.01 35.67
CA PRO A 277 4.25 8.13 36.57
C PRO A 277 5.52 8.53 37.33
N LYS A 278 6.25 9.53 36.83
CA LYS A 278 7.27 10.23 37.61
C LYS A 278 6.95 11.72 37.71
N LYS A 279 6.65 12.12 38.96
CA LYS A 279 6.59 13.47 39.56
C LYS A 279 6.21 14.65 38.65
N GLU A 280 5.04 15.23 38.92
CA GLU A 280 4.66 16.65 38.73
C GLU A 280 5.51 17.42 37.70
N THR A 281 5.47 17.01 36.43
CA THR A 281 5.98 17.78 35.30
C THR A 281 4.93 17.84 34.20
N SER A 282 4.92 18.97 33.50
CA SER A 282 3.97 19.37 32.44
C SER A 282 3.43 18.20 31.59
N GLN A 283 2.10 18.04 31.55
CA GLN A 283 1.42 17.06 30.72
C GLN A 283 1.72 17.29 29.23
N TYR A 284 2.50 16.40 28.63
CA TYR A 284 2.76 16.40 27.20
C TYR A 284 1.69 15.63 26.44
N LYS A 285 1.33 16.14 25.28
CA LYS A 285 0.41 15.47 24.36
C LYS A 285 1.13 15.18 23.05
N PHE A 286 1.36 13.92 22.76
CA PHE A 286 2.03 13.48 21.53
C PHE A 286 1.00 13.19 20.44
N LYS A 287 1.26 13.66 19.23
CA LYS A 287 0.44 13.39 18.04
C LYS A 287 1.31 12.90 16.90
N LEU A 288 0.82 11.92 16.14
CA LEU A 288 1.47 11.47 14.93
C LEU A 288 1.42 12.57 13.85
N HIS A 289 2.52 12.75 13.12
CA HIS A 289 2.48 13.55 11.90
C HIS A 289 1.54 12.89 10.88
N PRO A 290 0.72 13.63 10.10
CA PRO A 290 -0.20 12.99 9.15
C PRO A 290 0.45 12.10 8.07
N LEU A 291 1.75 12.31 7.81
CA LEU A 291 2.59 11.49 6.93
C LEU A 291 3.42 10.42 7.67
N HIS A 292 3.23 10.24 8.98
CA HIS A 292 3.90 9.21 9.76
C HIS A 292 3.49 7.82 9.27
N TYR A 293 4.39 6.83 9.29
CA TYR A 293 4.08 5.48 8.77
C TYR A 293 2.86 4.85 9.46
N LEU A 294 2.76 4.98 10.79
CA LEU A 294 1.59 4.54 11.55
C LEU A 294 0.28 5.24 11.13
N SER A 295 0.34 6.53 10.77
CA SER A 295 -0.83 7.23 10.25
C SER A 295 -1.23 6.69 8.88
N LEU A 296 -0.28 6.39 8.00
CA LEU A 296 -0.56 5.77 6.70
C LEU A 296 -1.18 4.37 6.85
N ASN A 297 -0.66 3.56 7.79
CA ASN A 297 -1.24 2.26 8.14
C ASN A 297 -2.68 2.43 8.67
N ALA A 298 -2.89 3.39 9.58
CA ALA A 298 -4.22 3.68 10.09
C ALA A 298 -5.19 4.12 8.98
N TYR A 299 -4.79 4.98 8.04
CA TYR A 299 -5.66 5.38 6.92
C TYR A 299 -6.01 4.21 6.01
N THR A 300 -5.04 3.33 5.73
CA THR A 300 -5.26 2.11 4.94
C THR A 300 -6.30 1.22 5.61
N THR A 301 -6.13 0.98 6.92
CA THR A 301 -7.07 0.16 7.71
C THR A 301 -8.44 0.82 7.82
N LEU A 302 -8.50 2.13 8.08
CA LEU A 302 -9.75 2.87 8.18
C LEU A 302 -10.54 2.85 6.86
N ALA A 303 -9.87 3.08 5.72
CA ALA A 303 -10.48 2.98 4.41
C ALA A 303 -11.12 1.59 4.19
N SER A 304 -10.43 0.52 4.58
CA SER A 304 -10.94 -0.85 4.51
C SER A 304 -12.09 -1.10 5.49
N ALA A 305 -11.92 -0.77 6.76
CA ALA A 305 -12.89 -1.03 7.82
C ALA A 305 -14.22 -0.32 7.55
N TYR A 306 -14.19 0.95 7.11
CA TYR A 306 -15.41 1.66 6.70
C TYR A 306 -16.08 1.04 5.48
N LYS A 307 -15.31 0.56 4.50
CA LYS A 307 -15.86 -0.16 3.34
C LYS A 307 -16.57 -1.45 3.76
N ILE A 308 -15.97 -2.21 4.68
CA ILE A 308 -16.58 -3.43 5.24
C ILE A 308 -17.84 -3.09 6.02
N ARG A 309 -17.82 -2.09 6.91
CA ARG A 309 -19.01 -1.64 7.65
C ARG A 309 -20.18 -1.31 6.74
N GLY A 310 -19.91 -0.55 5.66
CA GLY A 310 -20.94 -0.24 4.67
C GLY A 310 -21.49 -1.51 4.00
N SER A 311 -20.63 -2.46 3.68
CA SER A 311 -21.02 -3.74 3.07
C SER A 311 -21.85 -4.61 4.02
N ASP A 312 -21.46 -4.70 5.29
CA ASP A 312 -22.15 -5.48 6.32
C ASP A 312 -23.56 -4.93 6.59
N LEU A 313 -23.70 -3.60 6.66
CA LEU A 313 -25.01 -2.95 6.83
C LEU A 313 -25.97 -3.30 5.69
N LEU A 314 -25.47 -3.29 4.44
CA LEU A 314 -26.26 -3.67 3.27
C LEU A 314 -26.58 -5.18 3.23
N ALA A 315 -25.66 -6.02 3.72
CA ALA A 315 -25.87 -7.46 3.77
C ALA A 315 -26.89 -7.88 4.85
N LEU A 316 -26.92 -7.19 5.99
CA LEU A 316 -27.82 -7.49 7.11
C LEU A 316 -29.28 -7.19 6.79
N ASN A 317 -29.55 -6.03 6.16
CA ASN A 317 -30.91 -5.66 5.79
C ASN A 317 -30.90 -4.68 4.60
N PRO A 318 -30.91 -5.20 3.35
CA PRO A 318 -30.75 -4.39 2.15
C PRO A 318 -31.95 -3.48 1.87
N GLU A 319 -33.12 -3.70 2.48
CA GLU A 319 -34.33 -2.90 2.25
C GLU A 319 -34.50 -1.74 3.24
N SER A 320 -33.74 -1.76 4.35
CA SER A 320 -33.77 -0.70 5.35
C SER A 320 -33.18 0.60 4.79
N LYS A 321 -34.02 1.62 4.63
CA LYS A 321 -33.58 2.97 4.23
C LYS A 321 -32.53 3.54 5.17
N GLU A 322 -32.64 3.26 6.47
CA GLU A 322 -31.69 3.72 7.48
C GLU A 322 -30.32 3.07 7.29
N HIS A 323 -30.25 1.75 7.12
CA HIS A 323 -28.98 1.06 6.85
C HIS A 323 -28.38 1.45 5.50
N GLN A 324 -29.21 1.72 4.49
CA GLN A 324 -28.72 2.22 3.21
C GLN A 324 -28.03 3.59 3.38
N VAL A 325 -28.68 4.53 4.08
CA VAL A 325 -28.10 5.87 4.35
C VAL A 325 -26.83 5.75 5.19
N GLU A 326 -26.81 4.91 6.22
CA GLU A 326 -25.62 4.68 7.03
C GLU A 326 -24.49 4.05 6.20
N ALA A 327 -24.78 3.03 5.39
CA ALA A 327 -23.80 2.41 4.50
C ALA A 327 -23.22 3.40 3.48
N PHE A 328 -24.04 4.33 3.00
CA PHE A 328 -23.58 5.44 2.17
C PHE A 328 -22.62 6.36 2.93
N CYS A 329 -22.92 6.72 4.18
CA CYS A 329 -21.99 7.48 5.03
C CYS A 329 -20.67 6.73 5.27
N MET A 330 -20.72 5.41 5.51
CA MET A 330 -19.51 4.60 5.67
C MET A 330 -18.67 4.59 4.38
N SER A 331 -19.31 4.42 3.22
CA SER A 331 -18.62 4.45 1.92
C SER A 331 -17.99 5.81 1.64
N ARG A 332 -18.67 6.91 2.05
CA ARG A 332 -18.16 8.28 1.94
C ARG A 332 -16.90 8.49 2.78
N ILE A 333 -16.91 8.04 4.04
CA ILE A 333 -15.74 8.14 4.93
C ILE A 333 -14.59 7.26 4.41
N SER A 334 -14.88 6.05 3.93
CA SER A 334 -13.89 5.17 3.30
C SER A 334 -13.21 5.86 2.12
N ALA A 335 -13.98 6.46 1.20
CA ALA A 335 -13.43 7.19 0.06
C ALA A 335 -12.58 8.40 0.48
N ALA A 336 -12.95 9.09 1.57
CA ALA A 336 -12.18 10.20 2.12
C ALA A 336 -10.81 9.76 2.65
N TYR A 337 -10.74 8.63 3.37
CA TYR A 337 -9.47 8.05 3.84
C TYR A 337 -8.61 7.54 2.67
N SER A 338 -9.22 6.89 1.67
CA SER A 338 -8.49 6.46 0.47
C SER A 338 -7.87 7.66 -0.27
N LEU A 339 -8.62 8.77 -0.39
CA LEU A 339 -8.12 10.00 -1.01
C LEU A 339 -7.00 10.65 -0.19
N LEU A 340 -7.14 10.70 1.15
CA LEU A 340 -6.09 11.21 2.04
C LEU A 340 -4.81 10.40 1.93
N LEU A 341 -4.91 9.06 1.90
CA LEU A 341 -3.77 8.17 1.74
C LEU A 341 -3.09 8.36 0.38
N ALA A 342 -3.87 8.50 -0.69
CA ALA A 342 -3.33 8.77 -2.03
C ALA A 342 -2.59 10.12 -2.10
N GLY A 343 -3.18 11.19 -1.55
CA GLY A 343 -2.52 12.50 -1.50
C GLY A 343 -1.28 12.52 -0.60
N ALA A 344 -1.35 11.88 0.57
CA ALA A 344 -0.22 11.75 1.49
C ALA A 344 0.98 11.07 0.82
N THR A 345 0.73 9.94 0.15
CA THR A 345 1.78 9.17 -0.52
C THR A 345 2.27 9.83 -1.80
N GLN A 346 1.40 10.56 -2.51
CA GLN A 346 1.79 11.43 -3.63
C GLN A 346 2.80 12.49 -3.19
N ASN A 347 2.57 13.15 -2.05
CA ASN A 347 3.51 14.14 -1.51
C ASN A 347 4.89 13.52 -1.23
N LEU A 348 4.93 12.28 -0.73
CA LEU A 348 6.20 11.55 -0.54
C LEU A 348 6.85 11.16 -1.87
N PHE A 349 6.07 10.73 -2.86
CA PHE A 349 6.55 10.31 -4.18
C PHE A 349 7.23 11.43 -4.97
N LEU A 350 6.75 12.67 -4.86
CA LEU A 350 7.41 13.83 -5.48
C LEU A 350 8.86 14.03 -5.00
N LEU A 351 9.21 13.50 -3.82
CA LEU A 351 10.53 13.60 -3.21
C LEU A 351 11.32 12.28 -3.26
N GLU A 352 10.64 11.14 -3.41
CA GLU A 352 11.24 9.83 -3.64
C GLU A 352 10.44 9.04 -4.69
N SER A 353 10.88 9.14 -5.94
CA SER A 353 10.18 8.55 -7.09
C SER A 353 10.10 7.02 -7.08
N SER A 354 10.88 6.33 -6.24
CA SER A 354 10.72 4.87 -6.09
C SER A 354 9.40 4.44 -5.44
N LEU A 355 8.65 5.37 -4.85
CA LEU A 355 7.31 5.11 -4.29
C LEU A 355 6.22 4.97 -5.36
N VAL A 356 6.57 5.06 -6.65
CA VAL A 356 5.61 5.06 -7.78
C VAL A 356 4.61 3.90 -7.72
N SER A 357 5.03 2.70 -7.34
CA SER A 357 4.15 1.53 -7.29
C SER A 357 3.10 1.66 -6.18
N SER A 358 3.49 2.14 -4.99
CA SER A 358 2.58 2.38 -3.88
C SER A 358 1.57 3.48 -4.23
N VAL A 359 2.06 4.58 -4.79
CA VAL A 359 1.21 5.73 -5.17
C VAL A 359 0.23 5.38 -6.30
N ALA A 360 0.65 4.58 -7.27
CA ALA A 360 -0.23 4.06 -8.30
C ALA A 360 -1.41 3.26 -7.71
N ASN A 361 -1.13 2.38 -6.75
CA ASN A 361 -2.15 1.57 -6.07
C ASN A 361 -3.11 2.45 -5.25
N PHE A 362 -2.59 3.42 -4.50
CA PHE A 362 -3.43 4.29 -3.65
C PHE A 362 -4.32 5.22 -4.48
N TRP A 363 -3.82 5.80 -5.57
CA TRP A 363 -4.67 6.58 -6.49
C TRP A 363 -5.75 5.73 -7.16
N THR A 364 -5.41 4.50 -7.55
CA THR A 364 -6.39 3.58 -8.11
C THR A 364 -7.49 3.26 -7.08
N SER A 365 -7.11 2.90 -5.86
CA SER A 365 -8.05 2.59 -4.77
C SER A 365 -8.93 3.78 -4.38
N ALA A 366 -8.36 4.99 -4.33
CA ALA A 366 -9.12 6.22 -4.11
C ALA A 366 -10.13 6.45 -5.23
N GLY A 367 -9.71 6.29 -6.48
CA GLY A 367 -10.57 6.45 -7.64
C GLY A 367 -11.72 5.45 -7.68
N GLU A 368 -11.45 4.16 -7.41
CA GLU A 368 -12.49 3.13 -7.24
C GLU A 368 -13.50 3.52 -6.17
N SER A 369 -13.03 3.89 -4.97
CA SER A 369 -13.89 4.22 -3.83
C SER A 369 -14.79 5.44 -4.12
N LEU A 370 -14.25 6.45 -4.81
CA LEU A 370 -15.00 7.64 -5.22
C LEU A 370 -16.02 7.34 -6.32
N LEU A 371 -15.67 6.49 -7.28
CA LEU A 371 -16.61 6.06 -8.33
C LEU A 371 -17.72 5.19 -7.76
N ASP A 372 -17.41 4.24 -6.89
CA ASP A 372 -18.41 3.40 -6.21
C ASP A 372 -19.41 4.28 -5.44
N LEU A 373 -18.90 5.30 -4.72
CA LEU A 373 -19.72 6.27 -4.01
C LEU A 373 -20.60 7.10 -4.97
N ALA A 374 -20.03 7.61 -6.06
CA ALA A 374 -20.77 8.40 -7.05
C ALA A 374 -21.81 7.57 -7.81
N LYS A 375 -21.56 6.28 -8.04
CA LYS A 375 -22.47 5.34 -8.71
C LYS A 375 -23.52 4.75 -7.79
N SER A 376 -23.41 4.95 -6.47
CA SER A 376 -24.35 4.44 -5.48
C SER A 376 -25.79 4.87 -5.78
N SER A 377 -26.71 3.90 -5.80
CA SER A 377 -28.15 4.12 -5.96
C SER A 377 -28.76 4.87 -4.77
N VAL A 378 -28.11 4.83 -3.61
CA VAL A 378 -28.54 5.47 -2.36
C VAL A 378 -28.33 6.98 -2.38
N TRP A 379 -27.56 7.52 -3.32
CA TRP A 379 -27.48 8.97 -3.58
C TRP A 379 -28.87 9.62 -3.76
N ARG A 380 -29.86 8.81 -4.19
CA ARG A 380 -31.26 9.22 -4.37
C ARG A 380 -32.03 9.40 -3.05
N LEU A 381 -31.61 8.73 -1.99
CA LEU A 381 -32.30 8.68 -0.68
C LEU A 381 -31.78 9.73 0.30
N SER A 382 -30.59 10.27 0.08
CA SER A 382 -29.91 11.26 0.94
C SER A 382 -30.34 12.73 0.70
N ASN A 383 -31.57 12.98 0.21
CA ASN A 383 -32.21 14.30 -0.05
C ASN A 383 -31.81 15.05 -1.34
N CYS A 384 -31.60 14.36 -2.46
CA CYS A 384 -31.04 14.98 -3.67
C CYS A 384 -31.93 14.83 -4.92
N GLY A 385 -33.00 15.64 -5.01
CA GLY A 385 -33.70 16.03 -6.26
C GLY A 385 -34.31 14.93 -7.16
N PRO A 386 -35.17 15.28 -8.14
CA PRO A 386 -35.73 14.30 -9.06
C PRO A 386 -34.75 13.93 -10.19
N THR A 387 -34.85 12.65 -10.59
CA THR A 387 -34.29 11.96 -11.77
C THR A 387 -33.39 12.78 -12.72
N SER A 388 -32.08 12.50 -12.69
CA SER A 388 -31.23 12.55 -13.87
C SER A 388 -30.49 11.23 -14.08
N GLU A 389 -30.15 10.95 -15.34
CA GLU A 389 -29.38 9.80 -15.80
C GLU A 389 -28.07 9.63 -15.02
N TYR A 390 -27.55 8.40 -14.96
CA TYR A 390 -26.21 8.13 -14.42
C TYR A 390 -25.20 9.10 -15.03
N PRO A 391 -24.21 9.62 -14.29
CA PRO A 391 -23.17 10.43 -14.88
C PRO A 391 -22.46 9.60 -15.95
N TYR A 392 -22.80 9.85 -17.22
CA TYR A 392 -22.23 9.15 -18.34
C TYR A 392 -20.77 9.55 -18.52
N VAL A 393 -20.03 8.66 -19.19
CA VAL A 393 -18.67 8.87 -19.70
C VAL A 393 -18.52 10.21 -20.45
N SER A 394 -19.59 10.76 -21.03
CA SER A 394 -19.61 12.07 -21.67
C SER A 394 -19.43 13.26 -20.71
N ASN A 395 -19.77 13.12 -19.42
CA ASN A 395 -19.76 14.23 -18.45
C ASN A 395 -18.36 14.59 -17.92
N TYR A 396 -17.36 13.70 -18.04
CA TYR A 396 -15.98 14.01 -17.62
C TYR A 396 -15.14 14.71 -18.70
N LYS A 397 -15.60 14.75 -19.96
CA LYS A 397 -14.89 15.36 -21.11
C LYS A 397 -14.65 16.87 -21.00
N TYR A 398 -15.11 17.52 -19.93
CA TYR A 398 -14.93 18.95 -19.68
C TYR A 398 -13.70 19.30 -18.83
N CYS A 399 -12.84 18.33 -18.50
CA CYS A 399 -11.55 18.65 -17.89
C CYS A 399 -10.45 18.88 -18.93
N LYS A 400 -9.83 20.06 -18.89
CA LYS A 400 -8.71 20.46 -19.76
C LYS A 400 -7.36 19.82 -19.39
N CYS A 401 -7.33 18.72 -18.63
CA CYS A 401 -6.05 18.09 -18.30
C CYS A 401 -5.60 17.16 -19.43
N ALA A 402 -4.31 17.20 -19.78
CA ALA A 402 -3.76 16.35 -20.82
C ALA A 402 -3.82 14.85 -20.47
N LEU A 403 -4.14 14.48 -19.22
CA LEU A 403 -4.28 13.11 -18.75
C LEU A 403 -5.26 12.29 -19.61
N MET A 404 -6.37 12.91 -20.04
CA MET A 404 -7.38 12.27 -20.87
C MET A 404 -6.86 12.01 -22.28
N ASP A 405 -6.33 13.06 -22.92
CA ASP A 405 -5.78 13.00 -24.27
C ASP A 405 -4.59 12.02 -24.35
N PHE A 406 -3.77 11.99 -23.29
CA PHE A 406 -2.64 11.09 -23.14
C PHE A 406 -3.09 9.62 -23.00
N TRP A 407 -4.13 9.35 -22.21
CA TRP A 407 -4.62 7.99 -22.01
C TRP A 407 -5.28 7.42 -23.27
N GLU A 408 -6.04 8.25 -23.98
CA GLU A 408 -6.64 7.90 -25.28
C GLU A 408 -5.55 7.69 -26.35
N ALA A 409 -4.47 8.51 -26.37
CA ALA A 409 -3.38 8.41 -27.33
C ALA A 409 -2.36 7.29 -27.04
N ASN A 410 -2.06 6.99 -25.77
CA ASN A 410 -0.99 6.05 -25.37
C ASN A 410 -1.43 4.60 -25.18
N SER A 411 -2.67 4.27 -25.55
CA SER A 411 -3.05 2.89 -25.84
C SER A 411 -2.14 2.24 -26.92
N CYS A 412 -1.34 3.03 -27.65
CA CYS A 412 -0.49 2.60 -28.76
C CYS A 412 1.04 2.89 -28.62
N SER A 413 1.55 3.58 -27.58
CA SER A 413 2.98 3.97 -27.49
C SER A 413 3.73 3.28 -26.35
N ASN A 414 4.92 2.73 -26.64
CA ASN A 414 5.66 1.83 -25.73
C ASN A 414 6.72 2.50 -24.83
N GLN A 415 6.92 3.81 -24.88
CA GLN A 415 7.94 4.49 -24.06
C GLN A 415 7.46 5.85 -23.58
N ILE A 416 7.30 5.99 -22.27
CA ILE A 416 6.97 7.23 -21.56
C ILE A 416 8.29 7.84 -21.08
N GLN A 417 8.56 9.10 -21.40
CA GLN A 417 9.78 9.79 -20.94
C GLN A 417 9.59 10.39 -19.54
N ASN A 418 10.65 10.45 -18.74
CA ASN A 418 10.58 11.01 -17.37
C ASN A 418 10.18 12.49 -17.31
N SER A 419 10.44 13.28 -18.36
CA SER A 419 9.96 14.67 -18.45
C SER A 419 8.45 14.74 -18.61
N GLU A 420 7.84 13.78 -19.32
CA GLU A 420 6.38 13.70 -19.49
C GLU A 420 5.71 13.34 -18.15
N LEU A 421 6.35 12.52 -17.31
CA LEU A 421 5.84 12.15 -15.98
C LEU A 421 5.70 13.36 -15.04
N ASP A 422 6.67 14.27 -15.03
CA ASP A 422 6.63 15.45 -14.16
C ASP A 422 5.52 16.42 -14.59
N ASP A 423 5.42 16.69 -15.90
CA ASP A 423 4.39 17.58 -16.45
C ASP A 423 2.97 17.03 -16.25
N ILE A 424 2.76 15.74 -16.55
CA ILE A 424 1.48 15.05 -16.32
C ILE A 424 1.11 15.06 -14.82
N SER A 425 2.09 14.81 -13.94
CA SER A 425 1.84 14.82 -12.49
C SER A 425 1.45 16.21 -11.98
N LYS A 426 2.06 17.29 -12.50
CA LYS A 426 1.70 18.67 -12.13
C LYS A 426 0.29 19.04 -12.59
N GLU A 427 -0.06 18.72 -13.83
CA GLU A 427 -1.41 18.97 -14.34
C GLU A 427 -2.48 18.20 -13.57
N PHE A 428 -2.20 16.92 -13.28
CA PHE A 428 -3.06 16.09 -12.46
C PHE A 428 -3.26 16.69 -11.06
N LEU A 429 -2.17 17.03 -10.37
CA LEU A 429 -2.21 17.61 -9.02
C LEU A 429 -3.01 18.91 -9.01
N TYR A 430 -2.83 19.77 -10.00
CA TYR A 430 -3.62 21.00 -10.12
C TYR A 430 -5.12 20.71 -10.23
N CYS A 431 -5.50 19.75 -11.08
CA CYS A 431 -6.90 19.37 -11.26
C CYS A 431 -7.50 18.76 -9.99
N VAL A 432 -6.83 17.78 -9.40
CA VAL A 432 -7.32 17.07 -8.21
C VAL A 432 -7.38 17.98 -7.01
N THR A 433 -6.42 18.88 -6.81
CA THR A 433 -6.48 19.89 -5.73
C THR A 433 -7.70 20.79 -5.89
N THR A 434 -7.94 21.30 -7.11
CA THR A 434 -9.08 22.18 -7.41
C THR A 434 -10.43 21.47 -7.20
N ILE A 435 -10.55 20.24 -7.70
CA ILE A 435 -11.79 19.45 -7.57
C ILE A 435 -12.00 19.07 -6.10
N THR A 436 -10.96 18.59 -5.41
CA THR A 436 -11.04 18.16 -4.01
C THR A 436 -11.47 19.29 -3.09
N ALA A 437 -10.95 20.50 -3.27
CA ALA A 437 -11.35 21.68 -2.49
C ALA A 437 -12.87 21.96 -2.55
N THR A 438 -13.56 21.55 -3.63
CA THR A 438 -15.02 21.74 -3.77
C THR A 438 -15.85 20.66 -3.08
N ILE A 439 -15.31 19.45 -2.88
CA ILE A 439 -16.05 18.27 -2.39
C ILE A 439 -15.52 17.73 -1.04
N TRP A 440 -14.38 18.24 -0.55
CA TRP A 440 -13.76 17.75 0.67
C TRP A 440 -14.67 17.87 1.89
N SER A 441 -15.33 19.02 2.06
CA SER A 441 -16.29 19.25 3.15
C SER A 441 -17.47 18.26 3.15
N PHE A 442 -17.92 17.85 1.96
CA PHE A 442 -18.92 16.80 1.79
C PHE A 442 -18.37 15.44 2.25
N LEU A 443 -17.16 15.06 1.82
CA LEU A 443 -16.54 13.78 2.15
C LEU A 443 -16.30 13.60 3.66
N ILE A 444 -15.98 14.69 4.37
CA ILE A 444 -15.59 14.64 5.80
C ILE A 444 -16.73 14.96 6.79
N HIS A 445 -17.97 15.17 6.32
CA HIS A 445 -19.05 15.78 7.09
C HIS A 445 -19.29 15.19 8.49
N GLU A 446 -19.12 13.88 8.67
CA GLU A 446 -19.40 13.15 9.91
C GLU A 446 -18.15 12.60 10.62
N ASN A 447 -16.95 12.89 10.11
CA ASN A 447 -15.73 12.32 10.64
C ASN A 447 -14.93 13.32 11.48
N CYS A 448 -14.54 12.94 12.71
CA CYS A 448 -13.87 13.85 13.63
C CYS A 448 -12.41 14.12 13.23
N TYR A 449 -11.66 13.07 12.87
CA TYR A 449 -10.25 13.19 12.52
C TYR A 449 -10.07 13.90 11.18
N LEU A 450 -10.82 13.51 10.15
CA LEU A 450 -10.68 14.08 8.80
C LEU A 450 -10.99 15.58 8.76
N LYS A 451 -11.82 16.09 9.69
CA LYS A 451 -12.04 17.54 9.86
C LYS A 451 -10.82 18.31 10.32
N LEU A 452 -9.83 17.65 10.91
CA LEU A 452 -8.54 18.25 11.29
C LEU A 452 -7.59 18.38 10.09
N ILE A 453 -7.87 17.69 8.98
CA ILE A 453 -7.06 17.73 7.76
C ILE A 453 -7.54 18.89 6.89
N ALA A 454 -6.70 19.94 6.80
CA ALA A 454 -7.01 21.14 6.03
C ALA A 454 -7.11 20.86 4.52
N ASP A 455 -6.15 20.10 3.98
CA ASP A 455 -6.12 19.68 2.58
C ASP A 455 -5.53 18.25 2.50
N PRO A 456 -6.23 17.29 1.87
CA PRO A 456 -5.77 15.91 1.76
C PRO A 456 -4.78 15.67 0.62
N ILE A 457 -4.54 16.67 -0.25
CA ILE A 457 -3.65 16.59 -1.41
C ILE A 457 -2.39 17.43 -1.19
N ASP A 458 -2.56 18.68 -0.73
CA ASP A 458 -1.48 19.62 -0.54
C ASP A 458 -1.08 19.73 0.93
N PHE A 459 0.01 19.07 1.32
CA PHE A 459 0.48 19.05 2.71
C PHE A 459 1.31 20.27 3.12
N ARG A 460 1.42 21.32 2.29
CA ARG A 460 2.15 22.55 2.65
C ARG A 460 1.57 23.25 3.88
N TRP A 461 0.30 23.03 4.22
CA TRP A 461 -0.29 23.54 5.46
C TRP A 461 0.43 23.05 6.71
N LEU A 462 1.11 21.89 6.67
CA LEU A 462 1.90 21.39 7.79
C LEU A 462 3.18 22.21 8.05
N GLU A 463 3.74 22.84 7.02
CA GLU A 463 4.91 23.71 7.19
C GLU A 463 4.51 25.03 7.87
N ALA A 464 3.34 25.57 7.50
CA ALA A 464 2.74 26.73 8.16
C ALA A 464 2.28 26.42 9.59
N ALA A 465 1.88 25.16 9.84
CA ALA A 465 1.39 24.70 11.13
C ALA A 465 2.48 24.32 12.13
N LYS A 466 3.78 24.51 11.82
CA LYS A 466 4.84 24.50 12.86
C LYS A 466 4.62 25.54 13.98
N ASN A 467 3.61 26.39 13.84
CA ASN A 467 3.06 27.30 14.86
C ASN A 467 1.77 26.75 15.53
N PHE A 468 1.67 25.43 15.78
CA PHE A 468 0.46 24.73 16.28
C PHE A 468 0.06 25.06 17.75
N GLU A 469 0.50 26.21 18.30
CA GLU A 469 0.19 26.63 19.66
C GLU A 469 -1.26 27.13 19.85
N THR A 470 -2.02 27.41 18.78
CA THR A 470 -3.26 28.22 18.92
C THR A 470 -4.60 27.47 18.79
N PHE A 471 -4.64 26.16 18.55
CA PHE A 471 -5.93 25.48 18.26
C PHE A 471 -6.59 24.74 19.42
N ASN A 472 -6.00 24.69 20.63
CA ASN A 472 -6.53 23.86 21.74
C ASN A 472 -6.81 24.60 23.05
N SER A 473 -7.02 25.92 23.03
CA SER A 473 -7.37 26.69 24.24
C SER A 473 -8.79 27.24 24.21
N THR A 474 -9.81 26.37 24.03
CA THR A 474 -11.18 26.68 24.48
C THR A 474 -12.03 25.41 24.52
N THR A 475 -11.97 24.68 25.64
CA THR A 475 -13.05 23.82 26.11
C THR A 475 -13.05 23.78 27.64
N HIS A 476 -13.24 24.94 28.27
CA HIS A 476 -13.78 24.99 29.62
C HIS A 476 -14.94 26.00 29.68
N SER A 477 -16.10 25.45 30.04
CA SER A 477 -17.37 26.05 30.48
C SER A 477 -17.42 27.57 30.68
N GLY A 478 -18.36 28.23 30.00
CA GLY A 478 -18.94 29.49 30.47
C GLY A 478 -19.19 30.56 29.41
N SER A 479 -20.47 30.77 29.08
CA SER A 479 -21.08 32.00 28.55
C SER A 479 -20.70 32.47 27.13
N ALA A 480 -21.73 32.92 26.43
CA ALA A 480 -21.72 33.49 25.11
C ALA A 480 -20.86 34.77 24.97
N GLU A 481 -20.58 35.09 23.70
CA GLU A 481 -20.04 36.35 23.16
C GLU A 481 -18.52 36.48 23.07
N GLY A 482 -17.99 36.07 21.92
CA GLY A 482 -16.60 36.33 21.55
C GLY A 482 -16.16 35.77 20.19
N ALA A 483 -17.09 35.52 19.25
CA ALA A 483 -16.73 35.08 17.90
C ALA A 483 -16.11 36.23 17.10
N ARG A 484 -14.77 36.29 17.01
CA ARG A 484 -14.07 37.15 16.04
C ARG A 484 -13.79 36.36 14.75
N ASN A 485 -14.74 36.50 13.83
CA ASN A 485 -14.55 36.77 12.40
C ASN A 485 -13.45 35.99 11.66
N VAL A 486 -13.75 34.73 11.31
CA VAL A 486 -13.45 34.22 9.97
C VAL A 486 -14.61 34.62 9.07
N SER A 487 -14.31 35.14 7.89
CA SER A 487 -15.26 35.87 7.06
C SER A 487 -16.52 35.07 6.75
N ARG A 488 -17.65 35.76 6.89
CA ARG A 488 -19.01 35.30 6.70
C ARG A 488 -19.35 35.11 5.21
N CYS A 489 -18.49 34.40 4.46
CA CYS A 489 -18.66 34.11 3.03
C CYS A 489 -18.93 32.63 2.72
N GLU A 490 -18.96 31.73 3.70
CA GLU A 490 -19.19 30.29 3.45
C GLU A 490 -20.60 29.79 3.80
N ALA A 491 -21.46 30.64 4.35
CA ALA A 491 -22.87 30.32 4.58
C ALA A 491 -23.75 30.42 3.32
N GLN A 492 -23.14 30.63 2.14
CA GLN A 492 -23.85 30.88 0.87
C GLN A 492 -23.59 29.81 -0.21
N ARG A 493 -23.17 28.60 0.20
CA ARG A 493 -23.07 27.41 -0.68
C ARG A 493 -23.90 26.20 -0.23
N TYR A 494 -24.87 26.38 0.67
CA TYR A 494 -25.94 25.38 0.89
C TYR A 494 -26.99 25.45 -0.23
N GLY A 495 -26.52 25.33 -1.47
CA GLY A 495 -27.32 25.39 -2.70
C GLY A 495 -26.56 24.87 -3.91
N ALA A 496 -25.49 24.08 -3.72
CA ALA A 496 -25.00 23.24 -4.79
C ALA A 496 -26.06 22.16 -5.01
N ASP A 497 -26.60 22.10 -6.23
CA ASP A 497 -27.44 20.98 -6.66
C ASP A 497 -26.68 19.69 -6.32
N ALA A 498 -27.27 18.78 -5.57
CA ALA A 498 -26.59 17.55 -5.18
C ALA A 498 -26.22 16.65 -6.37
N ASN A 499 -26.84 16.89 -7.54
CA ASN A 499 -26.34 16.33 -8.80
C ASN A 499 -24.97 16.89 -9.19
N GLN A 500 -24.70 18.18 -8.90
CA GLN A 500 -23.41 18.80 -9.14
C GLN A 500 -22.32 18.19 -8.25
N GLU A 501 -22.58 17.93 -6.97
CA GLU A 501 -21.65 17.24 -6.06
C GLU A 501 -21.32 15.84 -6.58
N ARG A 502 -22.36 15.11 -7.04
CA ARG A 502 -22.21 13.78 -7.64
C ARG A 502 -21.33 13.79 -8.89
N ILE A 503 -21.53 14.77 -9.78
CA ILE A 503 -20.73 14.94 -11.01
C ILE A 503 -19.28 15.29 -10.67
N ILE A 504 -19.06 16.19 -9.71
CA ILE A 504 -17.72 16.57 -9.24
C ILE A 504 -17.00 15.35 -8.65
N LEU A 505 -17.68 14.56 -7.81
CA LEU A 505 -17.15 13.34 -7.22
C LEU A 505 -16.79 12.30 -8.27
N PHE A 506 -17.68 12.06 -9.23
CA PHE A 506 -17.44 11.14 -10.34
C PHE A 506 -16.20 11.57 -11.14
N ARG A 507 -16.09 12.86 -11.46
CA ARG A 507 -14.92 13.42 -12.14
C ARG A 507 -13.64 13.22 -11.32
N LEU A 508 -13.68 13.49 -10.01
CA LEU A 508 -12.53 13.23 -9.13
C LEU A 508 -12.10 11.76 -9.19
N GLY A 509 -13.05 10.84 -9.09
CA GLY A 509 -12.79 9.39 -9.17
C GLY A 509 -12.14 8.98 -10.50
N VAL A 510 -12.64 9.49 -11.63
CA VAL A 510 -12.04 9.25 -12.96
C VAL A 510 -10.60 9.76 -13.02
N HIS A 511 -10.32 10.98 -12.53
CA HIS A 511 -8.96 11.52 -12.50
C HIS A 511 -8.01 10.64 -11.68
N CYS A 512 -8.42 10.25 -10.47
CA CYS A 512 -7.64 9.37 -9.60
C CYS A 512 -7.33 8.03 -10.28
N LEU A 513 -8.33 7.39 -10.91
CA LEU A 513 -8.15 6.13 -11.63
C LEU A 513 -7.19 6.25 -12.81
N LEU A 514 -7.36 7.27 -13.64
CA LEU A 514 -6.51 7.47 -14.82
C LEU A 514 -5.06 7.74 -14.44
N TYR A 515 -4.82 8.54 -13.39
CA TYR A 515 -3.48 8.81 -12.92
C TYR A 515 -2.85 7.59 -12.23
N GLY A 516 -3.64 6.85 -11.43
CA GLY A 516 -3.23 5.56 -10.88
C GLY A 516 -2.84 4.56 -11.98
N GLY A 517 -3.62 4.48 -13.06
CA GLY A 517 -3.31 3.70 -14.25
C GLY A 517 -2.05 4.20 -14.97
N TYR A 518 -1.84 5.51 -15.05
CA TYR A 518 -0.66 6.10 -15.65
C TYR A 518 0.61 5.72 -14.90
N LEU A 519 0.64 5.89 -13.59
CA LEU A 519 1.77 5.45 -12.75
C LEU A 519 1.94 3.92 -12.79
N SER A 520 0.84 3.17 -12.87
CA SER A 520 0.88 1.72 -13.06
C SER A 520 1.51 1.33 -14.39
N SER A 521 1.27 2.08 -15.46
CA SER A 521 1.90 1.84 -16.76
C SER A 521 3.43 2.02 -16.71
N VAL A 522 3.92 2.94 -15.88
CA VAL A 522 5.37 3.12 -15.62
C VAL A 522 5.92 1.88 -14.92
N CYS A 523 5.24 1.36 -13.91
CA CYS A 523 5.68 0.20 -13.13
C CYS A 523 5.56 -1.13 -13.91
N TYR A 524 4.47 -1.28 -14.66
CA TYR A 524 3.95 -2.58 -15.10
C TYR A 524 3.75 -2.67 -16.62
N GLY A 525 3.87 -1.54 -17.33
CA GLY A 525 3.63 -1.42 -18.77
C GLY A 525 2.16 -1.24 -19.14
N ASN A 526 1.90 -0.79 -20.38
CA ASN A 526 0.55 -0.44 -20.85
C ASN A 526 -0.43 -1.62 -20.89
N LYS A 527 0.08 -2.85 -21.02
CA LYS A 527 -0.72 -4.09 -20.99
C LYS A 527 -0.84 -4.70 -19.58
N SER A 528 -0.60 -3.91 -18.53
CA SER A 528 -0.76 -4.39 -17.16
C SER A 528 -2.22 -4.77 -16.91
N GLN A 529 -2.43 -5.73 -16.02
CA GLN A 529 -3.77 -6.17 -15.62
C GLN A 529 -4.56 -5.03 -14.98
N LEU A 530 -3.87 -4.17 -14.23
CA LEU A 530 -4.44 -3.00 -13.59
C LEU A 530 -4.95 -1.98 -14.61
N ASN A 531 -4.21 -1.74 -15.71
CA ASN A 531 -4.69 -0.87 -16.78
C ASN A 531 -5.93 -1.43 -17.47
N ASN A 532 -5.97 -2.74 -17.74
CA ASN A 532 -7.18 -3.37 -18.31
C ASN A 532 -8.38 -3.29 -17.35
N TYR A 533 -8.13 -3.45 -16.05
CA TYR A 533 -9.16 -3.32 -15.03
C TYR A 533 -9.71 -1.89 -14.97
N ILE A 534 -8.84 -0.88 -14.98
CA ILE A 534 -9.23 0.54 -15.03
C ILE A 534 -10.02 0.86 -16.31
N GLN A 535 -9.59 0.34 -17.46
CA GLN A 535 -10.33 0.47 -18.73
C GLN A 535 -11.74 -0.13 -18.62
N ASN A 536 -11.88 -1.30 -18.00
CA ASN A 536 -13.18 -1.92 -17.75
C ASN A 536 -14.03 -1.10 -16.78
N LEU A 537 -13.45 -0.48 -15.75
CA LEU A 537 -14.20 0.39 -14.83
C LEU A 537 -14.74 1.65 -15.52
N LEU A 538 -13.98 2.20 -16.47
CA LEU A 538 -14.33 3.43 -17.19
C LEU A 538 -15.29 3.18 -18.37
N HIS A 539 -15.17 2.04 -19.06
CA HIS A 539 -15.94 1.74 -20.29
C HIS A 539 -16.93 0.57 -20.16
N GLY A 540 -16.93 -0.16 -19.05
CA GLY A 540 -17.61 -1.46 -18.90
C GLY A 540 -19.12 -1.46 -18.68
N GLU A 541 -19.83 -0.34 -18.84
CA GLU A 541 -21.30 -0.30 -18.78
C GLU A 541 -21.97 -0.42 -20.17
N GLY A 542 -21.22 -0.86 -21.20
CA GLY A 542 -21.72 -0.91 -22.59
C GLY A 542 -22.03 -2.30 -23.18
N ASN A 543 -21.66 -3.44 -22.57
CA ASN A 543 -21.74 -4.75 -23.23
C ASN A 543 -22.25 -5.90 -22.33
N ILE A 544 -23.39 -5.71 -21.64
CA ILE A 544 -24.14 -6.81 -21.00
C ILE A 544 -25.58 -6.90 -21.54
N ILE A 545 -25.86 -6.32 -22.71
CA ILE A 545 -27.09 -6.57 -23.47
C ILE A 545 -26.65 -6.83 -24.91
N ASP A 546 -26.34 -8.09 -25.20
CA ASP A 546 -26.36 -8.74 -26.53
C ASP A 546 -25.49 -10.01 -26.49
N ALA A 547 -25.87 -10.96 -25.63
CA ALA A 547 -25.42 -12.35 -25.73
C ALA A 547 -26.54 -13.35 -25.36
N GLU A 548 -27.80 -12.93 -25.50
CA GLU A 548 -28.96 -13.83 -25.58
C GLU A 548 -29.66 -13.60 -26.93
N SER A 549 -28.93 -13.80 -28.01
CA SER A 549 -29.50 -14.27 -29.28
C SER A 549 -28.35 -14.87 -30.10
N ILE A 550 -28.61 -16.04 -30.69
CA ILE A 550 -27.65 -16.95 -31.33
C ILE A 550 -27.06 -17.99 -30.34
N THR A 551 -27.91 -18.85 -29.79
CA THR A 551 -28.14 -20.19 -30.34
C THR A 551 -29.43 -20.78 -29.79
#